data_AF-A0A6J3C6U4-F1
#
_entry.id   AF-A0A6J3C6U4-F1
#
_cell.length_a   1.000
_cell.length_b   1.000
_cell.length_c   1.000
_cell.angle_alpha   90.00
_cell.angle_beta   90.00
_cell.angle_gamma   90.00
#
_symmetry.space_group_name_H-M   'P 1'
#
loop_
_entity.id
_entity.type
_entity.pdbx_description
1 polymer ?
#
loop_
_entity_poly.entity_id
_entity_poly.type
_entity_poly.pdbx_seq_one_letter_code
_entity_poly.pdbx_strand_id
1 'polypeptide(L)' 'MVEENDNNVCLRIPFSSSEHASIAYEVLNVDRELRGSGVHREISKDGINLVVVIPVADLPAG' A
#
# COMPACT_ATOMS: atom_id res chain seq x y z
N MET A 1 -8.78 12.44 4.19
CA MET A 1 -10.02 11.78 4.63
C MET A 1 -9.74 10.30 4.56
N VAL A 2 -9.64 9.64 5.72
CA VAL A 2 -9.46 8.18 5.81
C VAL A 2 -10.87 7.63 5.92
N GLU A 3 -11.33 6.88 4.94
CA GLU A 3 -12.58 6.12 5.07
C GLU A 3 -12.24 4.80 5.75
N GLU A 4 -12.50 4.72 7.05
CA GLU A 4 -12.46 3.47 7.81
C GLU A 4 -13.61 2.57 7.33
N ASN A 5 -13.28 1.59 6.50
CA ASN A 5 -13.95 0.30 6.61
C ASN A 5 -13.31 -0.37 7.83
N ASP A 6 -14.13 -0.70 8.83
CA ASP A 6 -13.83 -1.04 10.24
C ASP A 6 -12.62 -1.95 10.55
N ASN A 7 -11.98 -2.55 9.54
CA ASN A 7 -10.86 -3.49 9.67
C ASN A 7 -9.65 -3.19 8.76
N ASN A 8 -9.57 -2.05 8.07
CA ASN A 8 -8.47 -1.74 7.15
C ASN A 8 -7.82 -0.38 7.41
N VAL A 9 -6.49 -0.33 7.38
CA VAL A 9 -5.70 0.91 7.33
C VAL A 9 -5.40 1.24 5.88
N CYS A 10 -5.83 2.42 5.44
CA CYS A 10 -5.55 2.95 4.12
C CYS A 10 -4.50 4.07 4.19
N LEU A 11 -3.35 3.84 3.55
CA LEU A 11 -2.27 4.81 3.41
C LEU A 11 -2.30 5.37 1.99
N ARG A 12 -2.35 6.70 1.86
CA ARG A 12 -2.22 7.40 0.58
C ARG A 12 -0.95 8.22 0.58
N ILE A 13 -0.01 7.84 -0.28
CA ILE A 13 1.33 8.43 -0.36
C ILE A 13 1.42 9.24 -1.65
N PRO A 14 1.44 10.59 -1.57
CA PRO A 14 1.59 11.43 -2.74
C PRO A 14 3.05 11.45 -3.23
N PHE A 15 3.25 11.33 -4.54
CA PHE A 15 4.54 11.49 -5.19
C PHE A 15 4.59 12.77 -6.02
N SER A 16 5.79 13.26 -6.30
CA SER A 16 6.01 14.46 -7.12
C SER A 16 5.61 14.27 -8.59
N SER A 17 5.49 13.03 -9.07
CA SER A 17 5.07 12.70 -10.44
C SER A 17 4.41 11.32 -10.51
N SER A 18 3.61 11.10 -11.56
CA SER A 18 3.01 9.78 -11.84
C SER A 18 4.06 8.72 -12.15
N GLU A 19 5.20 9.12 -12.70
CA GLU A 19 6.32 8.22 -12.97
C GLU A 19 6.94 7.68 -11.68
N HIS A 20 7.19 8.55 -10.69
CA HIS A 20 7.68 8.10 -9.39
C HIS A 20 6.68 7.18 -8.67
N ALA A 21 5.38 7.48 -8.76
CA ALA A 21 4.35 6.60 -8.22
C ALA A 21 4.32 5.23 -8.92
N SER A 22 4.53 5.18 -10.24
CA SER A 22 4.67 3.92 -10.99
C SER A 22 5.88 3.11 -10.55
N ILE A 23 7.06 3.74 -10.44
CA ILE A 23 8.29 3.05 -10.02
C ILE A 23 8.11 2.45 -8.62
N ALA A 24 7.55 3.22 -7.69
CA ALA A 24 7.29 2.73 -6.34
C ALA A 24 6.31 1.55 -6.32
N TYR A 25 5.23 1.64 -7.11
CA TYR A 25 4.25 0.56 -7.26
C TYR A 25 4.89 -0.73 -7.79
N GLU A 26 5.72 -0.65 -8.84
CA GLU A 26 6.37 -1.82 -9.44
C GLU A 26 7.34 -2.50 -8.47
N VAL A 27 8.21 -1.71 -7.81
CA VAL A 27 9.18 -2.23 -6.84
C VAL A 27 8.48 -2.94 -5.67
N LEU A 28 7.41 -2.35 -5.13
CA LEU A 28 6.69 -2.93 -4.00
C LEU A 28 5.88 -4.19 -4.37
N ASN A 29 5.41 -4.29 -5.62
CA ASN A 29 4.78 -5.51 -6.12
C ASN A 29 5.78 -6.66 -6.28
N VAL A 30 6.99 -6.37 -6.76
CA VAL A 30 8.06 -7.37 -6.84
C VAL A 30 8.49 -7.85 -5.44
N ASP A 31 8.59 -6.95 -4.47
CA ASP A 31 8.87 -7.29 -3.06
C ASP A 31 7.81 -8.23 -2.46
N ARG A 32 6.52 -8.04 -2.82
CA ARG A 32 5.42 -8.92 -2.39
C ARG A 32 5.61 -10.36 -2.88
N GLU A 33 6.02 -10.54 -4.14
CA GLU A 33 6.23 -11.87 -4.73
C GLU A 33 7.47 -12.57 -4.15
N LEU A 34 8.52 -11.81 -3.84
CA LEU A 34 9.80 -12.36 -3.42
C LEU A 34 9.90 -12.64 -1.91
N ARG A 35 9.25 -11.83 -1.06
CA ARG A 35 9.52 -11.84 0.39
C ARG A 35 8.38 -12.34 1.26
N GLY A 36 7.20 -12.62 0.70
CA GLY A 36 6.05 -13.18 1.43
C GLY A 36 5.89 -12.53 2.81
N SER A 37 5.63 -11.21 2.83
CA SER A 37 5.82 -10.32 3.99
C SER A 37 5.04 -10.65 5.26
N GLY A 38 4.33 -11.78 5.33
CA GLY A 38 3.47 -12.20 6.45
C GLY A 38 2.22 -11.35 6.63
N VAL A 39 2.27 -10.10 6.19
CA VAL A 39 1.21 -9.08 6.19
C VAL A 39 0.54 -9.05 4.83
N HIS A 40 -0.75 -9.36 4.79
CA HIS A 40 -1.57 -9.13 3.61
C HIS A 40 -1.69 -7.62 3.35
N ARG A 41 -1.37 -7.18 2.12
CA ARG A 41 -1.52 -5.78 1.72
C ARG A 41 -1.93 -5.68 0.26
N GLU A 42 -2.87 -4.79 -0.02
CA GLU A 42 -3.25 -4.41 -1.37
C GLU A 42 -2.56 -3.09 -1.72
N ILE A 43 -1.86 -3.07 -2.85
CA ILE A 43 -1.15 -1.88 -3.33
C ILE A 43 -1.77 -1.50 -4.66
N SER A 44 -2.11 -0.22 -4.81
CA SER A 44 -2.76 0.36 -5.98
C SER A 44 -2.16 1.73 -6.30
N LYS A 45 -2.39 2.23 -7.51
CA LYS A 45 -1.98 3.59 -7.91
C LYS A 45 -3.20 4.41 -8.34
N ASP A 46 -3.24 5.65 -7.87
CA ASP A 46 -4.22 6.65 -8.27
C ASP A 46 -3.50 7.95 -8.71
N GLY A 47 -3.22 8.04 -10.01
CA GLY A 47 -2.45 9.14 -10.61
C GLY A 47 -1.05 9.25 -10.02
N ILE A 48 -0.81 10.32 -9.25
CA ILE A 48 0.45 10.58 -8.54
C ILE A 48 0.51 9.94 -7.15
N ASN A 49 -0.56 9.27 -6.71
CA ASN A 49 -0.64 8.70 -5.39
C ASN A 49 -0.43 7.18 -5.46
N LEU A 50 0.33 6.66 -4.51
CA LEU A 50 0.31 5.24 -4.17
C LEU A 50 -0.70 5.03 -3.05
N VAL A 51 -1.57 4.04 -3.21
CA VAL A 51 -2.57 3.65 -2.22
C VAL A 51 -2.20 2.28 -1.70
N VAL A 52 -2.07 2.15 -0.39
CA VAL A 52 -1.77 0.88 0.29
C VAL A 52 -2.87 0.61 1.29
N VAL A 53 -3.54 -0.53 1.16
CA VAL A 53 -4.58 -1.00 2.07
C VAL A 53 -4.05 -2.21 2.81
N ILE A 54 -4.07 -2.14 4.14
CA ILE A 54 -3.57 -3.19 5.04
C ILE A 54 -4.72 -3.58 5.98
N PRO A 55 -5.10 -4.86 6.08
CA PRO A 55 -6.02 -5.32 7.11
C PRO A 55 -5.42 -5.12 8.50
N VAL A 56 -6.20 -4.56 9.42
CA VAL A 56 -5.81 -4.35 10.83
C VAL A 56 -5.48 -5.67 11.52
N ALA A 57 -6.09 -6.78 11.10
CA ALA A 57 -5.79 -8.12 11.59
C ALA A 57 -4.36 -8.59 11.30
N ASP A 58 -3.71 -8.03 10.28
CA ASP A 58 -2.33 -8.31 9.90
C ASP A 58 -1.32 -7.35 10.56
N LEU A 59 -1.80 -6.31 11.25
CA LEU A 59 -0.90 -5.40 11.97
C LEU A 59 -0.38 -6.09 13.23
N PRO A 60 0.95 -6.03 13.49
CA PRO A 60 1.49 -6.57 14.72
C PRO A 60 0.86 -5.83 15.90
N ALA A 61 0.29 -6.59 16.85
CA ALA A 61 -0.14 -6.04 18.13
C ALA A 61 1.10 -5.51 18.85
N GLY A 62 1.21 -4.18 18.91
CA GLY A 62 2.26 -3.49 19.65
C GLY A 62 2.14 -3.69 21.16
#